data_AF-R7TJA3-F1
#
_entry.id   AF-R7TJA3-F1
#
_cell.length_a   1.000
_cell.length_b   1.000
_cell.length_c   1.000
_cell.angle_alpha   90.00
_cell.angle_beta   90.00
_cell.angle_gamma   90.00
#
_symmetry.space_group_name_H-M   'P 1'
#
loop_
_entity.id
_entity.type
_entity.pdbx_description
1 polymer ?
#
loop_
_entity_poly.entity_id
_entity_poly.type
_entity_poly.pdbx_seq_one_letter_code
_entity_poly.pdbx_strand_id
1 'polypeptide(L)'
;FGATRGRLYMKHPEVFKYAGDQDDKTWLHENAHMPATGGKAYLLLVQDIQELSETDEYNGGLLMNEIIGFKVPDWMLKKMKAQMQASRTD
;
A
#
# COMPACT_ATOMS: atom_id res chain seq x y z
N PHE A 1 3.25 17.17 -13.56
CA PHE A 1 2.83 15.74 -13.50
C PHE A 1 2.97 15.14 -12.08
N GLY A 2 2.56 15.86 -11.01
CA GLY A 2 2.98 15.53 -9.63
C GLY A 2 1.88 15.32 -8.58
N ALA A 3 0.61 15.15 -8.96
CA ALA A 3 -0.51 15.22 -7.99
C ALA A 3 -1.47 14.02 -8.02
N THR A 4 -1.03 12.84 -8.43
CA THR A 4 -1.91 11.66 -8.55
C THR A 4 -1.95 10.83 -7.27
N ARG A 5 -0.80 10.64 -6.59
CA ARG A 5 -0.72 9.79 -5.37
C ARG A 5 -1.44 10.38 -4.16
N GLY A 6 -1.43 11.71 -4.01
CA GLY A 6 -2.10 12.39 -2.89
C GLY A 6 -3.63 12.34 -2.98
N ARG A 7 -4.19 12.27 -4.20
CA ARG A 7 -5.64 12.20 -4.41
C ARG A 7 -6.24 10.89 -3.94
N LEU A 8 -5.55 9.76 -4.13
CA LEU A 8 -6.04 8.45 -3.68
C LEU A 8 -6.30 8.46 -2.17
N TYR A 9 -5.33 8.92 -1.38
CA TYR A 9 -5.46 8.97 0.08
C TYR A 9 -6.45 10.02 0.58
N MET A 10 -6.69 11.09 -0.19
CA MET A 10 -7.68 12.12 0.16
C MET A 10 -9.10 11.68 -0.16
N LYS A 11 -9.29 10.90 -1.23
CA LYS A 11 -10.60 10.42 -1.65
C LYS A 11 -11.05 9.17 -0.91
N HIS A 12 -10.10 8.31 -0.53
CA HIS A 12 -10.37 7.07 0.17
C HIS A 12 -9.63 7.05 1.52
N PRO A 13 -10.13 7.80 2.52
CA PRO A 13 -9.56 7.77 3.86
C PRO A 13 -9.74 6.39 4.52
N GLU A 14 -10.69 5.59 4.05
CA GLU A 14 -10.92 4.21 4.50
C GLU A 14 -9.83 3.23 4.06
N VAL A 15 -9.07 3.55 3.00
CA VAL A 15 -8.02 2.67 2.49
C VAL A 15 -6.85 2.66 3.46
N PHE A 16 -6.61 1.47 4.02
CA PHE A 16 -5.49 1.28 4.94
C PHE A 16 -4.15 1.46 4.22
N LYS A 17 -3.28 2.29 4.80
CA LYS A 17 -1.90 2.50 4.36
C LYS A 17 -0.94 2.14 5.48
N TYR A 18 -0.04 1.22 5.19
CA TYR A 18 1.07 0.91 6.09
C TYR A 18 2.33 1.65 5.63
N ALA A 19 2.93 2.44 6.52
CA ALA A 19 4.17 3.13 6.23
C ALA A 19 5.33 2.29 6.76
N GLY A 20 6.12 1.70 5.85
CA GLY A 20 7.21 0.81 6.21
C GLY A 20 8.41 1.53 6.84
N ASP A 21 8.93 0.95 7.92
CA ASP A 21 10.17 1.35 8.58
C ASP A 21 11.41 0.97 7.77
N GLN A 22 12.60 1.34 8.26
CA GLN A 22 13.86 1.00 7.60
C GLN A 22 14.04 -0.51 7.38
N ASP A 23 13.66 -1.33 8.37
CA ASP A 23 13.76 -2.79 8.30
C ASP A 23 12.81 -3.37 7.23
N ASP A 24 11.58 -2.85 7.17
CA ASP A 24 10.59 -3.23 6.17
C ASP A 24 11.09 -2.90 4.76
N LYS A 25 11.71 -1.72 4.59
CA LYS A 25 12.29 -1.29 3.31
C LYS A 25 13.45 -2.19 2.88
N THR A 26 14.33 -2.57 3.80
CA THR A 26 15.42 -3.50 3.50
C THR A 26 14.86 -4.82 3.00
N TRP A 27 13.87 -5.39 3.69
CA TRP A 27 13.23 -6.63 3.26
C TRP A 27 12.55 -6.50 1.88
N LEU A 28 11.81 -5.41 1.64
CA LEU A 28 11.18 -5.14 0.34
C LEU A 28 12.20 -5.01 -0.79
N HIS A 29 13.36 -4.42 -0.50
CA HIS A 29 14.46 -4.34 -1.45
C HIS A 29 15.10 -5.69 -1.73
N GLU A 30 15.42 -6.48 -0.70
CA GLU A 30 16.01 -7.81 -0.85
C GLU A 30 15.09 -8.79 -1.59
N ASN A 31 13.77 -8.63 -1.46
CA ASN A 31 12.77 -9.44 -2.15
C ASN A 31 12.35 -8.85 -3.51
N ALA A 32 13.08 -7.86 -4.03
CA ALA A 32 12.82 -7.19 -5.31
C ALA A 32 11.40 -6.58 -5.45
N HIS A 33 10.74 -6.28 -4.34
CA HIS A 33 9.43 -5.61 -4.30
C HIS A 33 9.55 -4.07 -4.36
N MET A 34 10.72 -3.52 -4.04
CA MET A 34 10.98 -2.08 -4.09
C MET A 34 12.40 -1.79 -4.59
N PRO A 35 12.60 -0.85 -5.55
CA PRO A 35 13.93 -0.39 -5.91
C PRO A 35 14.61 0.31 -4.73
N ALA A 36 15.94 0.36 -4.70
CA ALA A 36 16.77 1.00 -3.67
C ALA A 36 16.65 2.54 -3.60
N THR A 37 15.48 3.10 -3.89
CA THR A 37 15.22 4.53 -3.89
C THR A 37 14.86 4.96 -2.47
N GLY A 38 15.61 5.90 -1.89
CA GLY A 38 15.51 6.35 -0.49
C GLY A 38 14.21 7.06 -0.06
N GLY A 39 13.07 6.73 -0.67
CA GLY A 39 11.75 7.27 -0.34
C GLY A 39 11.04 6.56 0.81
N LYS A 40 9.80 6.97 1.06
CA LYS A 40 8.88 6.26 1.96
C LYS A 40 8.21 5.11 1.20
N ALA A 41 8.23 3.93 1.81
CA ALA A 41 7.49 2.77 1.31
C ALA A 41 6.09 2.79 1.92
N TYR A 42 5.08 2.77 1.06
CA TYR A 42 3.70 2.62 1.47
C TYR A 42 3.17 1.30 0.93
N LEU A 43 2.70 0.44 1.83
CA LEU A 43 2.02 -0.80 1.48
C LEU A 43 0.52 -0.58 1.58
N LEU A 44 -0.19 -1.10 0.58
CA LEU A 44 -1.64 -1.05 0.44
C LEU A 44 -2.15 -2.48 0.38
N LEU A 45 -3.37 -2.71 0.85
CA LEU A 45 -4.00 -4.01 0.70
C LEU A 45 -4.48 -4.17 -0.74
N VAL A 46 -4.06 -5.26 -1.37
CA VAL A 46 -4.44 -5.57 -2.76
C VAL A 46 -5.96 -5.63 -2.90
N GLN A 47 -6.65 -6.15 -1.88
CA GLN A 47 -8.11 -6.27 -1.87
C GLN A 47 -8.79 -4.90 -1.93
N ASP A 48 -8.42 -3.95 -1.06
CA ASP A 48 -8.91 -2.57 -1.13
C ASP A 48 -8.66 -1.94 -2.50
N ILE A 49 -7.48 -2.15 -3.09
CA ILE A 49 -7.17 -1.59 -4.42
C ILE A 49 -8.02 -2.23 -5.53
N GLN A 50 -8.31 -3.53 -5.43
CA GLN A 50 -9.21 -4.22 -6.37
C GLN A 50 -10.64 -3.67 -6.24
N GLU A 51 -11.16 -3.53 -5.02
CA GLU A 51 -12.49 -2.95 -4.80
C GLU A 51 -12.57 -1.52 -5.33
N LEU A 52 -11.54 -0.70 -5.10
CA LEU A 52 -11.45 0.64 -5.66
C LEU A 52 -11.45 0.65 -7.19
N SER A 53 -10.83 -0.35 -7.82
CA SER A 53 -10.77 -0.42 -9.28
C SER A 53 -12.09 -0.77 -9.95
N GLU A 54 -12.97 -1.43 -9.20
CA GLU A 54 -14.32 -1.74 -9.66
C GLU A 54 -15.25 -0.53 -9.55
N THR A 55 -14.86 0.52 -8.81
CA THR A 55 -15.63 1.77 -8.75
C THR A 55 -15.56 2.55 -10.06
N ASP A 56 -16.67 3.21 -10.41
CA ASP A 56 -16.84 3.99 -11.66
C ASP A 56 -15.75 5.04 -11.87
N GLU A 57 -15.16 5.55 -10.78
CA GLU A 57 -14.13 6.59 -10.81
C GLU A 57 -12.77 6.10 -11.32
N TYR A 58 -12.46 4.80 -11.15
CA TYR A 58 -11.18 4.21 -11.53
C TYR A 58 -11.32 3.10 -12.60
N ASN A 59 -12.57 2.79 -12.98
CA ASN A 59 -12.90 1.77 -13.96
C ASN A 59 -12.27 2.10 -15.33
N GLY A 60 -11.51 1.16 -15.89
CA GLY A 60 -10.91 1.28 -17.23
C GLY A 60 -9.59 2.04 -17.32
N GLY A 61 -9.07 2.62 -16.22
CA GLY A 61 -7.82 3.38 -16.22
C GLY A 61 -6.64 2.73 -15.47
N LEU A 62 -6.86 1.61 -14.79
CA LEU A 62 -5.86 0.97 -13.93
C LEU A 62 -5.23 -0.25 -14.61
N LEU A 63 -3.90 -0.30 -14.63
CA LEU A 63 -3.12 -1.47 -15.03
C LEU A 63 -3.10 -2.49 -13.89
N MET A 64 -4.29 -3.03 -13.56
CA MET A 64 -4.48 -4.06 -12.52
C MET A 64 -3.54 -5.26 -12.71
N ASN A 65 -3.22 -5.59 -13.96
CA ASN A 65 -2.32 -6.69 -14.31
C ASN A 65 -0.86 -6.47 -13.85
N GLU A 66 -0.46 -5.23 -13.57
CA GLU A 66 0.86 -4.90 -13.02
C GLU A 66 0.87 -4.87 -11.48
N ILE A 67 -0.30 -4.96 -10.84
CA ILE A 67 -0.42 -5.01 -9.38
C ILE A 67 -0.16 -6.43 -8.91
N ILE A 68 1.12 -6.78 -8.83
CA ILE A 68 1.57 -8.06 -8.29
C ILE A 68 1.53 -7.96 -6.76
N GLY A 69 0.50 -8.54 -6.17
CA GLY A 69 0.43 -8.74 -4.73
C GLY A 69 1.56 -9.63 -4.22
N PHE A 70 2.01 -9.40 -2.99
CA PHE A 70 3.01 -10.23 -2.33
C PHE A 70 2.62 -10.51 -0.88
N LYS A 71 3.24 -11.54 -0.30
CA LYS A 71 3.05 -11.88 1.11
C LYS A 71 4.18 -11.28 1.93
N VAL A 72 3.81 -10.53 2.96
CA VAL A 72 4.74 -10.00 3.95
C VAL A 72 5.10 -11.07 4.98
N PRO A 73 6.29 -11.00 5.60
CA PRO A 73 6.69 -11.91 6.67
C PRO A 73 5.93 -11.63 7.97
N ASP A 74 5.88 -12.60 8.90
CA ASP A 74 5.09 -12.52 10.14
C ASP A 74 5.39 -11.30 11.01
N TRP A 75 6.65 -10.88 11.08
CA TRP A 75 7.08 -9.72 11.86
C TRP A 75 6.51 -8.42 11.30
N MET A 76 6.50 -8.26 9.96
CA MET A 76 5.90 -7.12 9.28
C MET A 76 4.38 -7.18 9.38
N LEU A 77 3.79 -8.37 9.23
CA LEU A 77 2.35 -8.58 9.42
C LEU A 77 1.89 -8.16 10.82
N LYS A 78 2.68 -8.44 11.86
CA LYS A 78 2.38 -8.05 13.24
C LYS A 78 2.39 -6.52 13.40
N LYS A 79 3.34 -5.83 12.78
CA LYS A 79 3.38 -4.35 12.75
C LYS A 79 2.18 -3.77 11.99
N MET A 80 1.85 -4.33 10.82
CA MET A 80 0.70 -3.92 10.01
C MET A 80 -0.60 -4.06 10.80
N LYS A 81 -0.81 -5.18 11.49
CA LYS A 81 -1.98 -5.42 12.34
C LYS A 81 -2.04 -4.42 13.51
N ALA A 82 -0.92 -4.16 14.18
CA ALA A 82 -0.85 -3.19 15.26
C ALA A 82 -1.21 -1.77 14.77
N GLN A 83 -0.67 -1.36 13.61
CA GLN A 83 -1.00 -0.07 13.01
C GLN A 83 -2.46 0.01 12.56
N MET A 84 -3.00 -1.07 11.96
CA MET A 84 -4.39 -1.13 11.55
C MET A 84 -5.35 -1.00 12.74
N GLN A 85 -5.02 -1.62 13.88
CA GLN A 85 -5.79 -1.46 15.12
C GLN A 85 -5.69 -0.04 15.68
N ALA A 86 -4.49 0.55 15.67
CA ALA A 86 -4.29 1.93 16.12
C ALA A 86 -5.08 2.94 15.27
N SER A 87 -5.10 2.77 13.94
CA SER A 87 -5.84 3.64 13.02
C SER A 87 -7.36 3.46 13.07
N ARG A 88 -7.88 2.37 13.65
CA ARG A 88 -9.32 2.11 13.78
C ARG A 88 -9.92 2.62 15.10
N THR A 89 -9.08 3.12 16.01
CA THR A 89 -9.49 3.56 17.36
C THR A 89 -9.50 5.10 17.48
N ASP A 90 -9.54 5.83 16.36
CA ASP A 90 -9.74 7.29 16.30
C ASP A 90 -11.15 7.61 15.81
#